data_AF-A0A8D6ZSQ3-F1
#
_entry.id   AF-A0A8D6ZSQ3-F1
#
_cell.length_a   1.000
_cell.length_b   1.000
_cell.length_c   1.000
_cell.angle_alpha   90.00
_cell.angle_beta   90.00
_cell.angle_gamma   90.00
#
_symmetry.space_group_name_H-M   'P 1'
#
loop_
_entity.id
_entity.type
_entity.pdbx_description
1 polymer ?
#
loop_
_entity_poly.entity_id
_entity_poly.type
_entity_poly.pdbx_seq_one_letter_code
_entity_poly.pdbx_strand_id
1 'polypeptide(L)' 'MVEAISFSNLYAPEHLIINVKVAERWEGLIENAGSVFLGQWTPESVGDYASGTNHVLH' A
#
# COMPACT_ATOMS: atom_id res chain seq x y z
N MET A 1 -4.30 4.03 -13.38
CA MET A 1 -4.35 3.51 -12.00
C MET A 1 -4.54 2.00 -11.98
N VAL A 2 -5.62 1.48 -12.58
CA VAL A 2 -5.84 0.01 -12.69
C VAL A 2 -4.61 -0.69 -13.28
N GLU A 3 -4.06 -0.21 -14.39
CA GLU A 3 -2.86 -0.79 -15.01
C GLU A 3 -1.62 -0.77 -14.10
N ALA A 4 -1.42 0.31 -13.32
CA ALA A 4 -0.32 0.41 -12.37
C ALA A 4 -0.47 -0.58 -11.20
N ILE A 5 -1.71 -0.77 -10.72
CA ILE A 5 -2.01 -1.77 -9.67
C ILE A 5 -1.83 -3.18 -10.23
N SER A 6 -2.30 -3.47 -11.45
CA SER A 6 -2.09 -4.77 -12.10
C SER A 6 -0.61 -5.07 -12.30
N PHE A 7 0.19 -4.08 -12.72
CA PHE A 7 1.64 -4.22 -12.81
C PHE A 7 2.27 -4.46 -11.43
N SER A 8 1.83 -3.72 -10.41
CA SER A 8 2.30 -3.93 -9.04
C SER A 8 1.94 -5.32 -8.51
N ASN A 9 0.73 -5.80 -8.76
CA ASN A 9 0.31 -7.15 -8.36
C ASN A 9 1.13 -8.24 -9.06
N LEU A 10 1.55 -8.01 -10.32
CA LEU A 10 2.47 -8.91 -11.03
C LEU A 10 3.89 -8.86 -10.45
N TYR A 11 4.33 -7.66 -10.07
CA TYR A 11 5.65 -7.45 -9.49
C TYR A 11 5.76 -7.97 -8.04
N ALA A 12 4.63 -8.03 -7.32
CA ALA A 12 4.52 -8.50 -5.94
C ALA A 12 5.54 -7.84 -4.99
N PRO A 13 5.50 -6.50 -4.82
CA PRO A 13 6.46 -5.80 -3.97
C PRO A 13 6.28 -6.15 -2.49
N GLU A 14 7.37 -6.11 -1.75
CA GLU A 14 7.34 -6.18 -0.28
C GLU A 14 6.58 -4.98 0.32
N HIS A 15 6.78 -3.79 -0.23
CA HIS A 15 6.12 -2.55 0.19
C HIS A 15 5.53 -1.80 -1.02
N LEU A 16 4.23 -1.51 -0.98
CA LEU A 16 3.51 -0.78 -2.02
C LEU A 16 3.00 0.56 -1.48
N ILE A 17 3.48 1.66 -2.04
CA ILE A 17 3.03 3.01 -1.69
C ILE A 17 2.14 3.56 -2.80
N ILE A 18 0.87 3.82 -2.49
CA ILE A 18 -0.12 4.37 -3.40
C ILE A 18 -0.40 5.82 -3.02
N ASN A 19 0.38 6.73 -3.63
CA ASN A 19 0.24 8.16 -3.41
C ASN A 19 -0.64 8.82 -4.49
N VAL A 20 -1.94 8.50 -4.47
CA VAL A 20 -2.94 9.08 -5.39
C VAL A 20 -4.14 9.64 -4.62
N LYS A 21 -4.89 10.53 -5.28
CA LYS A 21 -6.13 11.08 -4.70
C LYS A 21 -7.15 9.96 -4.52
N VAL A 22 -7.74 9.85 -3.32
CA VAL A 22 -8.70 8.80 -2.95
C VAL A 22 -8.08 7.40 -3.07
N ALA A 23 -6.94 7.21 -2.39
CA ALA A 23 -6.15 5.97 -2.42
C ALA A 23 -6.91 4.76 -1.86
N GLU A 24 -7.79 4.98 -0.88
CA GLU A 24 -8.61 3.99 -0.19
C GLU A 24 -9.52 3.21 -1.15
N ARG A 25 -9.92 3.85 -2.26
CA ARG A 25 -10.80 3.23 -3.27
C ARG A 25 -10.09 2.19 -4.14
N TRP A 26 -8.76 2.15 -4.06
CA TRP A 26 -7.91 1.24 -4.83
C TRP A 26 -7.41 0.05 -4.02
N GLU A 27 -7.59 0.05 -2.69
CA GLU A 27 -7.19 -1.04 -1.79
C GLU A 27 -7.76 -2.39 -2.25
N GLY A 28 -9.05 -2.41 -2.64
CA GLY A 28 -9.72 -3.63 -3.10
C GLY A 28 -9.23 -4.20 -4.44
N LEU A 29 -8.28 -3.55 -5.11
CA LEU A 29 -7.63 -4.06 -6.33
C LEU A 29 -6.22 -4.60 -6.08
N ILE A 30 -5.69 -4.45 -4.86
CA ILE A 30 -4.34 -4.91 -4.51
C ILE A 30 -4.45 -6.38 -4.11
N GLU A 31 -3.75 -7.24 -4.84
CA GLU A 31 -3.75 -8.69 -4.61
C GLU A 31 -2.44 -9.16 -3.98
N ASN A 32 -1.31 -8.60 -4.43
CA ASN A 32 0.02 -9.02 -4.00
C ASN A 32 0.86 -7.80 -3.57
N ALA A 33 0.92 -7.55 -2.27
CA ALA A 33 1.85 -6.62 -1.64
C ALA A 33 2.07 -7.06 -0.18
N GLY A 34 3.32 -7.03 0.31
CA GLY A 34 3.61 -7.38 1.70
C GLY A 34 3.03 -6.36 2.70
N SER A 35 3.14 -5.07 2.37
CA SER A 35 2.55 -3.96 3.10
C SER A 35 2.10 -2.86 2.14
N VAL A 36 0.97 -2.21 2.44
CA VAL A 36 0.36 -1.20 1.59
C VAL A 36 0.23 0.11 2.35
N PHE A 37 0.74 1.20 1.76
CA PHE A 37 0.62 2.56 2.28
C PHE A 37 -0.25 3.38 1.34
N LEU A 38 -1.43 3.82 1.81
CA LEU A 38 -2.39 4.55 0.99
C LEU A 38 -2.39 6.06 1.34
N GLY A 39 -2.25 6.92 0.33
CA GLY A 39 -2.55 8.36 0.43
C GLY A 39 -1.37 9.31 0.62
N GLN A 40 -1.64 10.61 0.43
CA GLN A 40 -0.70 11.73 0.64
C GLN A 40 -0.40 12.03 2.12
N TRP A 41 -1.26 11.51 3.02
CA TRP A 41 -1.17 11.68 4.47
C TRP A 41 -0.47 10.51 5.15
N THR A 42 0.07 9.59 4.36
CA THR A 42 0.88 8.45 4.82
C THR A 42 2.31 8.61 4.31
N PRO A 43 3.02 9.73 4.63
CA PRO A 43 4.46 9.66 4.53
C PRO A 43 4.91 8.56 5.50
N GLU A 44 5.83 7.73 5.05
CA GLU A 44 6.52 6.65 5.77
C GLU A 44 6.67 6.90 7.30
N SER A 45 6.81 8.15 7.72
CA SER A 45 6.87 8.63 9.11
C SER A 45 5.62 8.45 10.00
N VAL A 46 4.40 8.24 9.49
CA VAL A 46 3.23 7.92 10.36
C VAL A 46 3.05 6.42 10.60
N GLY A 47 3.72 5.59 9.80
CA GLY A 47 3.81 4.14 10.04
C GLY A 47 4.55 3.81 11.33
N ASP A 48 5.58 4.59 11.66
CA ASP A 48 6.42 4.37 12.85
C ASP A 48 5.76 4.71 14.20
N TYR A 49 4.69 5.52 14.23
CA TYR A 49 4.13 6.02 15.50
C TYR A 49 2.64 5.74 15.78
N ALA A 50 1.81 5.37 14.80
CA ALA A 50 0.36 5.24 15.08
C ALA A 50 -0.45 4.23 14.23
N SER A 51 0.08 3.66 13.15
CA SER A 51 -0.66 2.63 12.43
C SER A 51 -0.32 1.26 13.01
N GLY A 52 -1.15 0.79 13.95
CA GLY A 52 -1.08 -0.56 14.52
C GLY A 52 -1.33 -1.70 13.51
N THR A 53 -0.73 -1.66 12.33
CA THR A 53 -0.64 -2.80 11.43
C THR A 53 0.57 -3.63 11.84
N ASN A 54 0.27 -4.81 12.38
CA ASN A 54 1.21 -5.76 12.95
C ASN A 54 2.41 -6.02 12.03
N HIS A 55 3.62 -5.71 12.51
CA HIS A 55 4.89 -5.92 11.82
C HIS A 55 5.38 -7.37 12.02
N VAL A 56 4.56 -8.36 11.65
CA VAL A 56 4.98 -9.76 11.57
C VAL A 56 4.20 -10.45 10.46
N LEU A 57 4.87 -10.83 9.38
CA LEU A 57 4.41 -11.92 8.51
C LEU A 57 5.54 -12.95 8.35
N HIS A 58 5.12 -14.20 8.46
CA HIS A 58 5.87 -15.44 8.33
C HIS A 58 5.38 -16.18 7.08
#